data_AF-A0A1R1C9C5-F1
#
_entry.id   AF-A0A1R1C9C5-F1
#
_cell.length_a   1.000
_cell.length_b   1.000
_cell.length_c   1.000
_cell.angle_alpha   90.00
_cell.angle_beta   90.00
_cell.angle_gamma   90.00
#
_symmetry.space_group_name_H-M   'P 1'
#
loop_
_entity.id
_entity.type
_entity.pdbx_description
1 polymer ?
#
loop_
_entity_poly.entity_id
_entity_poly.type
_entity_poly.pdbx_seq_one_letter_code
_entity_poly.pdbx_strand_id
1 'polypeptide(L)'
;MSGIHLYESKHRESYEVNVHHHSNYQILYAIEGEGSIQLDGVKHAVEQECAAIIFPHSDHAVSSESHLTLLVMEFDAALMQDAFASKWKADTIDGSILLRLNSVSGNELRQLLRKLLFEQKQEDSLSQWAMQIHLLEVLLLLARAKQSSQVTDANGLRAERIRSYIDSHYFEPLMPGELAQRLGISSRHAAHIFKEQYQLTLLQYLTEVRMSTAMKLLAESDKDIVSISFEVGYESLPTFYRTFKNYVKLSPNKYRQQHRNPVQSV
;
A
#
# COMPACT_ATOMS: atom_id res chain seq x y z
N MET A 1 -22.10 -20.26 -11.08
CA MET A 1 -21.09 -19.19 -11.21
C MET A 1 -21.08 -18.41 -9.91
N SER A 2 -19.91 -18.05 -9.39
CA SER A 2 -19.75 -17.36 -8.09
C SER A 2 -20.37 -15.95 -8.05
N GLY A 3 -20.76 -15.39 -9.20
CA GLY A 3 -21.23 -14.01 -9.31
C GLY A 3 -20.11 -12.99 -9.08
N ILE A 4 -18.83 -13.42 -9.14
CA ILE A 4 -17.64 -12.61 -8.94
C ILE A 4 -16.70 -12.88 -10.12
N HIS A 5 -16.24 -11.83 -10.79
CA HIS A 5 -15.34 -11.92 -11.94
C HIS A 5 -14.24 -10.86 -11.84
N LEU A 6 -12.99 -11.26 -12.08
CA LEU A 6 -11.83 -10.38 -12.04
C LEU A 6 -11.06 -10.46 -13.36
N TYR A 7 -10.78 -9.30 -13.95
CA TYR A 7 -10.02 -9.20 -15.20
C TYR A 7 -9.15 -7.95 -15.25
N GLU A 8 -8.19 -7.96 -16.18
CA GLU A 8 -7.29 -6.85 -16.43
C GLU A 8 -7.82 -6.00 -17.59
N SER A 9 -7.87 -4.69 -17.40
CA SER A 9 -8.29 -3.71 -18.41
C SER A 9 -7.14 -2.75 -18.69
N LYS A 10 -6.64 -2.76 -19.93
CA LYS A 10 -5.50 -1.94 -20.37
C LYS A 10 -5.96 -0.80 -21.27
N HIS A 11 -5.70 0.41 -20.84
CA HIS A 11 -6.09 1.63 -21.54
C HIS A 11 -4.81 2.28 -22.10
N ARG A 12 -4.76 2.44 -23.43
CA ARG A 12 -3.65 3.11 -24.13
C ARG A 12 -3.88 4.62 -24.15
N GLU A 13 -2.90 5.39 -24.57
CA GLU A 13 -2.99 6.86 -24.63
C GLU A 13 -4.30 7.34 -25.26
N SER A 14 -4.96 8.29 -24.60
CA SER A 14 -6.25 8.84 -25.01
C SER A 14 -7.40 7.82 -25.12
N TYR A 15 -7.28 6.64 -24.50
CA TYR A 15 -8.40 5.70 -24.39
C TYR A 15 -9.44 6.22 -23.38
N GLU A 16 -10.70 6.14 -23.76
CA GLU A 16 -11.83 6.61 -22.97
C GLU A 16 -12.93 5.56 -22.97
N VAL A 17 -13.35 5.18 -21.77
CA VAL A 17 -14.61 4.48 -21.53
C VAL A 17 -15.64 5.55 -21.24
N ASN A 18 -16.59 5.70 -22.16
CA ASN A 18 -17.69 6.66 -22.02
C ASN A 18 -18.48 6.44 -20.73
N VAL A 19 -19.19 7.49 -20.30
CA VAL A 19 -20.08 7.43 -19.15
C VAL A 19 -21.12 6.33 -19.35
N HIS A 20 -21.18 5.42 -18.40
CA HIS A 20 -22.14 4.32 -18.37
C HIS A 20 -22.42 3.89 -16.92
N HIS A 21 -23.37 2.98 -16.77
CA HIS A 21 -23.68 2.33 -15.49
C HIS A 21 -24.10 0.88 -15.74
N HIS A 22 -24.06 0.07 -14.68
CA HIS A 22 -24.48 -1.32 -14.71
C HIS A 22 -25.07 -1.74 -13.35
N SER A 23 -25.74 -2.90 -13.30
CA SER A 23 -26.38 -3.42 -12.08
C SER A 23 -25.43 -4.07 -11.08
N ASN A 24 -24.17 -4.27 -11.46
CA ASN A 24 -23.17 -4.94 -10.64
C ASN A 24 -22.35 -3.93 -9.82
N TYR A 25 -21.75 -4.41 -8.73
CA TYR A 25 -20.67 -3.68 -8.08
C TYR A 25 -19.40 -3.81 -8.91
N GLN A 26 -18.58 -2.77 -8.89
CA GLN A 26 -17.24 -2.80 -9.46
C GLN A 26 -16.21 -2.29 -8.45
N ILE A 27 -15.05 -2.94 -8.39
CA ILE A 27 -13.85 -2.46 -7.71
C ILE A 27 -12.74 -2.37 -8.75
N LEU A 28 -12.26 -1.16 -9.00
CA LEU A 28 -11.16 -0.88 -9.92
C LEU A 28 -9.91 -0.61 -9.11
N TYR A 29 -8.83 -1.33 -9.36
CA TYR A 29 -7.53 -1.07 -8.73
C TYR A 29 -6.48 -0.73 -9.79
N ALA A 30 -5.87 0.45 -9.67
CA ALA A 30 -4.82 0.90 -10.56
C ALA A 30 -3.47 0.23 -10.23
N ILE A 31 -3.00 -0.63 -11.14
CA ILE A 31 -1.73 -1.34 -11.00
C ILE A 31 -0.57 -0.44 -11.42
N GLU A 32 -0.74 0.31 -12.49
CA GLU A 32 0.27 1.14 -13.15
C GLU A 32 -0.39 2.19 -14.04
N GLY A 33 0.35 3.26 -14.33
CA GLY A 33 -0.10 4.32 -15.19
C GLY A 33 -0.92 5.40 -14.49
N GLU A 34 -1.47 6.30 -15.29
CA GLU A 34 -2.18 7.50 -14.84
C GLU A 34 -3.37 7.82 -15.75
N GLY A 35 -4.39 8.41 -15.15
CA GLY A 35 -5.60 8.81 -15.86
C GLY A 35 -6.60 9.46 -14.93
N SER A 36 -7.87 9.32 -15.27
CA SER A 36 -8.94 9.84 -14.46
C SER A 36 -10.15 8.92 -14.47
N ILE A 37 -10.90 8.95 -13.37
CA ILE A 37 -12.19 8.31 -13.25
C ILE A 37 -13.23 9.38 -12.94
N GLN A 38 -14.36 9.32 -13.64
CA GLN A 38 -15.54 10.10 -13.30
C GLN A 38 -16.47 9.20 -12.50
N LEU A 39 -16.91 9.66 -11.33
CA LEU A 39 -17.90 8.99 -10.48
C LEU A 39 -19.02 9.99 -10.20
N ASP A 40 -20.25 9.66 -10.60
CA ASP A 40 -21.44 10.50 -10.44
C ASP A 40 -21.23 11.95 -10.89
N GLY A 41 -20.56 12.12 -12.04
CA GLY A 41 -20.26 13.42 -12.64
C GLY A 41 -18.99 14.09 -12.13
N VAL A 42 -18.41 13.65 -11.00
CA VAL A 42 -17.19 14.22 -10.42
C VAL A 42 -15.96 13.51 -10.96
N LYS A 43 -15.01 14.28 -11.52
CA LYS A 43 -13.77 13.74 -12.08
C LYS A 43 -12.67 13.68 -11.01
N HIS A 44 -11.99 12.54 -10.92
CA HIS A 44 -10.90 12.29 -9.99
C HIS A 44 -9.66 11.79 -10.73
N ALA A 45 -8.48 12.28 -10.36
CA ALA A 45 -7.22 11.74 -10.85
C ALA A 45 -6.95 10.35 -10.27
N VAL A 46 -6.57 9.41 -11.13
CA VAL A 46 -6.25 8.02 -10.80
C VAL A 46 -4.79 7.76 -11.16
N GLU A 47 -4.08 7.21 -10.20
CA GLU A 47 -2.70 6.74 -10.34
C GLU A 47 -2.55 5.43 -9.58
N GLN A 48 -1.35 4.84 -9.61
CA GLN A 48 -1.06 3.62 -8.85
C GLN A 48 -1.52 3.72 -7.39
N GLU A 49 -1.99 2.60 -6.83
CA GLU A 49 -2.52 2.50 -5.45
C GLU A 49 -3.87 3.19 -5.21
N CYS A 50 -4.50 3.72 -6.26
CA CYS A 50 -5.91 4.11 -6.20
C CYS A 50 -6.82 2.89 -6.36
N ALA A 51 -7.86 2.82 -5.53
CA ALA A 51 -8.96 1.86 -5.65
C ALA A 51 -10.28 2.61 -5.75
N ALA A 52 -11.04 2.40 -6.81
CA ALA A 52 -12.40 2.92 -6.93
C ALA A 52 -13.42 1.82 -6.61
N ILE A 53 -14.45 2.19 -5.86
CA ILE A 53 -15.62 1.35 -5.60
C ILE A 53 -16.79 2.00 -6.32
N ILE A 54 -17.45 1.23 -7.17
CA ILE A 54 -18.54 1.69 -8.02
C ILE A 54 -19.78 0.88 -7.65
N PHE A 55 -20.83 1.60 -7.26
CA PHE A 55 -22.09 1.02 -6.86
C PHE A 55 -22.96 0.73 -8.09
N PRO A 56 -23.88 -0.25 -7.99
CA PRO A 56 -24.90 -0.47 -8.99
C PRO A 56 -25.62 0.82 -9.36
N HIS A 57 -25.83 1.02 -10.67
CA HIS A 57 -26.53 2.15 -11.25
C HIS A 57 -25.88 3.53 -11.00
N SER A 58 -24.63 3.57 -10.53
CA SER A 58 -23.84 4.81 -10.47
C SER A 58 -23.20 5.09 -11.82
N ASP A 59 -23.32 6.33 -12.30
CA ASP A 59 -22.72 6.74 -13.56
C ASP A 59 -21.21 6.90 -13.38
N HIS A 60 -20.43 6.27 -14.27
CA HIS A 60 -18.99 6.35 -14.22
C HIS A 60 -18.33 6.28 -15.60
N ALA A 61 -17.14 6.86 -15.69
CA ALA A 61 -16.28 6.83 -16.88
C ALA A 61 -14.82 6.71 -16.47
N VAL A 62 -13.98 6.16 -17.34
CA VAL A 62 -12.53 6.06 -17.12
C VAL A 62 -11.82 6.56 -18.36
N SER A 63 -10.82 7.43 -18.18
CA SER A 63 -9.96 7.87 -19.27
C SER A 63 -8.50 7.73 -18.87
N SER A 64 -7.64 7.34 -19.79
CA SER A 64 -6.18 7.30 -19.57
C SER A 64 -5.51 8.52 -20.19
N GLU A 65 -4.58 9.14 -19.47
CA GLU A 65 -3.79 10.27 -19.99
C GLU A 65 -2.58 9.79 -20.80
N SER A 66 -1.87 8.75 -20.33
CA SER A 66 -0.75 8.13 -21.05
C SER A 66 -0.96 6.63 -21.24
N HIS A 67 -0.90 5.85 -20.18
CA HIS A 67 -1.29 4.45 -20.13
C HIS A 67 -1.92 4.21 -18.76
N LEU A 68 -2.88 3.31 -18.66
CA LEU A 68 -3.50 2.95 -17.39
C LEU A 68 -3.89 1.47 -17.42
N THR A 69 -3.41 0.70 -16.45
CA THR A 69 -3.78 -0.71 -16.29
C THR A 69 -4.56 -0.88 -15.00
N LEU A 70 -5.80 -1.35 -15.13
CA LEU A 70 -6.73 -1.58 -14.03
C LEU A 70 -6.98 -3.08 -13.85
N LEU A 71 -7.03 -3.53 -12.60
CA LEU A 71 -7.78 -4.73 -12.27
C LEU A 71 -9.22 -4.34 -11.99
N VAL A 72 -10.15 -4.96 -12.70
CA VAL A 72 -11.58 -4.73 -12.56
C VAL A 72 -12.19 -5.98 -11.95
N MET A 73 -12.64 -5.85 -10.70
CA MET A 73 -13.46 -6.86 -10.05
C MET A 73 -14.93 -6.46 -10.18
N GLU A 74 -15.73 -7.32 -10.77
CA GLU A 74 -17.18 -7.18 -10.87
C GLU A 74 -17.85 -8.23 -10.00
N PHE A 75 -18.90 -7.85 -9.27
CA PHE A 75 -19.68 -8.81 -8.53
C PHE A 75 -21.16 -8.44 -8.39
N ASP A 76 -22.00 -9.48 -8.31
CA ASP A 76 -23.45 -9.34 -8.28
C ASP A 76 -23.94 -8.65 -7.00
N ALA A 77 -24.90 -7.74 -7.13
CA ALA A 77 -25.51 -7.06 -5.99
C ALA A 77 -26.20 -8.03 -5.00
N ALA A 78 -26.54 -9.25 -5.45
CA ALA A 78 -27.09 -10.30 -4.61
C ALA A 78 -26.13 -10.77 -3.50
N LEU A 79 -24.82 -10.64 -3.72
CA LEU A 79 -23.80 -10.97 -2.71
C LEU A 79 -23.72 -9.93 -1.58
N MET A 80 -24.43 -8.80 -1.71
CA MET A 80 -24.46 -7.69 -0.74
C MET A 80 -25.83 -7.52 -0.07
N GLN A 81 -26.57 -8.62 0.16
CA GLN A 81 -27.92 -8.59 0.73
C GLN A 81 -28.01 -8.98 2.22
N ASP A 82 -26.89 -9.32 2.86
CA ASP A 82 -26.89 -9.77 4.25
C ASP A 82 -26.61 -8.65 5.28
N ALA A 83 -26.58 -9.02 6.55
CA ALA A 83 -26.32 -8.10 7.67
C ALA A 83 -24.91 -7.48 7.64
N PHE A 84 -23.93 -8.12 7.00
CA PHE A 84 -22.61 -7.52 6.82
C PHE A 84 -22.70 -6.38 5.80
N ALA A 85 -23.36 -6.62 4.68
CA ALA A 85 -23.51 -5.64 3.62
C ALA A 85 -24.32 -4.41 4.04
N SER A 86 -25.37 -4.59 4.85
CA SER A 86 -26.13 -3.45 5.40
C SER A 86 -25.28 -2.58 6.32
N LYS A 87 -24.45 -3.20 7.18
CA LYS A 87 -23.51 -2.48 8.06
C LYS A 87 -22.38 -1.80 7.28
N TRP A 88 -21.83 -2.47 6.27
CA TRP A 88 -20.80 -1.93 5.38
C TRP A 88 -21.30 -0.69 4.63
N LYS A 89 -22.56 -0.71 4.14
CA LYS A 89 -23.19 0.43 3.48
C LYS A 89 -23.49 1.59 4.44
N ALA A 90 -24.11 1.29 5.58
CA ALA A 90 -24.58 2.31 6.52
C ALA A 90 -23.44 3.03 7.26
N ASP A 91 -22.42 2.28 7.69
CA ASP A 91 -21.41 2.82 8.61
C ASP A 91 -20.08 3.12 7.93
N THR A 92 -19.91 2.75 6.65
CA THR A 92 -18.60 2.84 5.98
C THR A 92 -18.67 3.45 4.60
N ILE A 93 -19.30 2.82 3.61
CA ILE A 93 -19.30 3.29 2.21
C ILE A 93 -20.74 3.40 1.70
N ASP A 94 -21.21 4.63 1.54
CA ASP A 94 -22.59 5.01 1.21
C ASP A 94 -22.80 5.38 -0.27
N GLY A 95 -21.77 5.22 -1.11
CA GLY A 95 -21.84 5.48 -2.55
C GLY A 95 -20.52 5.19 -3.27
N SER A 96 -20.51 5.44 -4.57
CA SER A 96 -19.31 5.29 -5.39
C SER A 96 -18.21 6.24 -4.92
N ILE A 97 -16.98 5.74 -4.77
CA ILE A 97 -15.88 6.50 -4.17
C ILE A 97 -14.53 6.08 -4.73
N LEU A 98 -13.62 7.05 -4.83
CA LEU A 98 -12.19 6.81 -5.05
C LEU A 98 -11.43 6.84 -3.71
N LEU A 99 -10.72 5.76 -3.41
CA LEU A 99 -9.83 5.64 -2.26
C LEU A 99 -8.37 5.66 -2.70
N ARG A 100 -7.55 6.43 -1.99
CA ARG A 100 -6.10 6.41 -2.14
C ARG A 100 -5.52 5.54 -1.03
N LEU A 101 -5.00 4.38 -1.40
CA LEU A 101 -4.43 3.43 -0.45
C LEU A 101 -2.99 3.85 -0.12
N ASN A 102 -2.55 3.55 1.10
CA ASN A 102 -1.11 3.57 1.41
C ASN A 102 -0.45 2.31 0.84
N SER A 103 0.88 2.27 0.85
CA SER A 103 1.67 1.16 0.30
C SER A 103 1.34 -0.21 0.93
N VAL A 104 0.99 -0.23 2.22
CA VAL A 104 0.63 -1.46 2.95
C VAL A 104 -0.72 -1.99 2.46
N SER A 105 -1.77 -1.18 2.52
CA SER A 105 -3.11 -1.57 2.07
C SER A 105 -3.17 -1.80 0.56
N GLY A 106 -2.40 -1.05 -0.22
CA GLY A 106 -2.26 -1.25 -1.66
C GLY A 106 -1.61 -2.60 -1.99
N ASN A 107 -0.53 -2.97 -1.29
CA ASN A 107 0.08 -4.29 -1.45
C ASN A 107 -0.85 -5.42 -0.99
N GLU A 108 -1.52 -5.27 0.15
CA GLU A 108 -2.45 -6.27 0.67
C GLU A 108 -3.63 -6.51 -0.29
N LEU A 109 -4.24 -5.43 -0.81
CA LEU A 109 -5.27 -5.52 -1.85
C LEU A 109 -4.74 -6.27 -3.08
N ARG A 110 -3.54 -5.93 -3.56
CA ARG A 110 -2.92 -6.60 -4.71
C ARG A 110 -2.74 -8.10 -4.48
N GLN A 111 -2.37 -8.53 -3.28
CA GLN A 111 -2.26 -9.96 -2.96
C GLN A 111 -3.63 -10.65 -2.94
N LEU A 112 -4.66 -10.02 -2.40
CA LEU A 112 -6.03 -10.55 -2.42
C LEU A 112 -6.56 -10.69 -3.86
N LEU A 113 -6.35 -9.69 -4.71
CA LEU A 113 -6.73 -9.74 -6.12
C LEU A 113 -6.00 -10.87 -6.87
N ARG A 114 -4.73 -11.13 -6.55
CA ARG A 114 -3.98 -12.27 -7.12
C ARG A 114 -4.55 -13.62 -6.68
N LYS A 115 -4.95 -13.76 -5.42
CA LYS A 115 -5.62 -14.98 -4.94
C LYS A 115 -6.95 -15.20 -5.69
N LEU A 116 -7.74 -14.14 -5.88
CA LEU A 116 -8.98 -14.20 -6.67
C LEU A 116 -8.73 -14.64 -8.12
N LEU A 117 -7.70 -14.09 -8.78
CA LEU A 117 -7.32 -14.52 -10.14
C LEU A 117 -6.91 -16.00 -10.20
N PHE A 118 -6.30 -16.52 -9.13
CA PHE A 118 -5.95 -17.94 -9.03
C PHE A 118 -7.19 -18.82 -8.84
N GLU A 119 -8.05 -18.48 -7.88
CA GLU A 119 -9.28 -19.23 -7.58
C GLU A 119 -10.24 -19.25 -8.77
N GLN A 120 -10.35 -18.15 -9.51
CA GLN A 120 -11.20 -18.07 -10.70
C GLN A 120 -10.81 -19.10 -11.78
N LYS A 121 -9.56 -19.59 -11.81
CA LYS A 121 -9.08 -20.57 -12.80
C LYS A 121 -9.34 -22.02 -12.42
N GLN A 122 -9.60 -22.32 -11.14
CA GLN A 122 -9.68 -23.69 -10.65
C GLN A 122 -11.04 -24.35 -10.93
N GLU A 123 -12.07 -23.55 -11.21
CA GLU A 123 -13.43 -23.97 -11.63
C GLU A 123 -14.10 -25.04 -10.74
N ASP A 124 -13.62 -25.25 -9.51
CA ASP A 124 -14.19 -26.19 -8.56
C ASP A 124 -15.16 -25.54 -7.55
N SER A 125 -15.87 -26.37 -6.79
CA SER A 125 -16.86 -25.90 -5.82
C SER A 125 -16.24 -25.19 -4.62
N LEU A 126 -15.01 -25.53 -4.20
CA LEU A 126 -14.31 -24.88 -3.10
C LEU A 126 -13.82 -23.50 -3.53
N SER A 127 -13.40 -23.33 -4.79
CA SER A 127 -13.01 -22.03 -5.33
C SER A 127 -14.16 -21.02 -5.30
N GLN A 128 -15.42 -21.44 -5.43
CA GLN A 128 -16.55 -20.52 -5.25
C GLN A 128 -16.61 -19.94 -3.83
N TRP A 129 -16.29 -20.74 -2.82
CA TRP A 129 -16.24 -20.29 -1.43
C TRP A 129 -15.02 -19.41 -1.17
N ALA A 130 -13.86 -19.78 -1.74
CA ALA A 130 -12.65 -18.97 -1.66
C ALA A 130 -12.86 -17.58 -2.30
N MET A 131 -13.54 -17.52 -3.45
CA MET A 131 -13.90 -16.26 -4.11
C MET A 131 -14.75 -15.35 -3.20
N GLN A 132 -15.74 -15.91 -2.50
CA GLN A 132 -16.57 -15.15 -1.56
C GLN A 132 -15.78 -14.67 -0.33
N ILE A 133 -14.91 -15.52 0.23
CA ILE A 133 -14.04 -15.15 1.36
C ILE A 133 -13.12 -13.99 0.95
N HIS A 134 -12.45 -14.10 -0.20
CA HIS A 134 -11.54 -13.05 -0.66
C HIS A 134 -12.27 -11.76 -1.03
N LEU A 135 -13.49 -11.83 -1.56
CA LEU A 135 -14.33 -10.63 -1.74
C LEU A 135 -14.59 -9.92 -0.41
N LEU A 136 -14.97 -10.66 0.64
CA LEU A 136 -15.21 -10.09 1.97
C LEU A 136 -13.94 -9.47 2.56
N GLU A 137 -12.78 -10.12 2.39
CA GLU A 137 -11.48 -9.57 2.80
C GLU A 137 -11.19 -8.24 2.08
N VAL A 138 -11.44 -8.16 0.77
CA VAL A 138 -11.27 -6.93 -0.03
C VAL A 138 -12.21 -5.83 0.48
N LEU A 139 -13.49 -6.14 0.69
CA LEU A 139 -14.48 -5.16 1.17
C LEU A 139 -14.13 -4.62 2.57
N LEU A 140 -13.63 -5.49 3.46
CA LEU A 140 -13.18 -5.12 4.80
C LEU A 140 -11.92 -4.23 4.76
N LEU A 141 -10.96 -4.58 3.90
CA LEU A 141 -9.75 -3.79 3.70
C LEU A 141 -10.08 -2.37 3.23
N LEU A 142 -10.93 -2.26 2.22
CA LEU A 142 -11.34 -0.95 1.66
C LEU A 142 -12.16 -0.14 2.66
N ALA A 143 -13.00 -0.79 3.46
CA ALA A 143 -13.74 -0.15 4.53
C ALA A 143 -12.81 0.48 5.58
N ARG A 144 -11.79 -0.26 6.02
CA ARG A 144 -10.77 0.24 6.95
C ARG A 144 -9.95 1.37 6.34
N ALA A 145 -9.61 1.26 5.06
CA ALA A 145 -8.89 2.31 4.35
C ALA A 145 -9.72 3.61 4.28
N LYS A 146 -11.03 3.53 4.03
CA LYS A 146 -11.94 4.69 4.08
C LYS A 146 -12.02 5.28 5.49
N GLN A 147 -12.17 4.47 6.53
CA GLN A 147 -12.19 4.97 7.91
C GLN A 147 -10.87 5.67 8.28
N SER A 148 -9.72 5.09 7.93
CA SER A 148 -8.42 5.75 8.10
C SER A 148 -8.30 7.05 7.29
N SER A 149 -9.03 7.16 6.18
CA SER A 149 -9.08 8.36 5.32
C SER A 149 -10.15 9.38 5.74
N GLN A 150 -11.18 8.99 6.52
CA GLN A 150 -12.17 9.90 7.10
C GLN A 150 -11.72 10.46 8.45
N VAL A 151 -10.79 9.77 9.13
CA VAL A 151 -10.02 10.31 10.27
C VAL A 151 -8.93 11.30 9.78
N THR A 152 -9.20 12.05 8.70
CA THR A 152 -8.25 13.02 8.12
C THR A 152 -7.96 14.18 9.08
N ASP A 153 -7.04 13.94 9.99
CA ASP A 153 -5.97 14.88 10.23
C ASP A 153 -5.12 14.90 8.96
N ALA A 154 -5.16 16.00 8.20
CA ALA A 154 -4.30 16.21 7.04
C ALA A 154 -2.81 16.02 7.39
N ASN A 155 -2.47 16.14 8.68
CA ASN A 155 -1.15 15.84 9.19
C ASN A 155 -0.85 14.34 9.26
N GLY A 156 -1.83 13.48 9.54
CA GLY A 156 -1.69 12.03 9.50
C GLY A 156 -1.33 11.52 8.10
N LEU A 157 -2.02 12.03 7.05
CA LEU A 157 -1.68 11.69 5.66
C LEU A 157 -0.28 12.19 5.27
N ARG A 158 0.09 13.39 5.70
CA ARG A 158 1.45 13.93 5.49
C ARG A 158 2.49 13.11 6.24
N ALA A 159 2.20 12.65 7.45
CA ALA A 159 3.07 11.78 8.24
C ALA A 159 3.26 10.41 7.57
N GLU A 160 2.20 9.83 7.00
CA GLU A 160 2.28 8.55 6.25
C GLU A 160 3.12 8.68 4.97
N ARG A 161 3.00 9.80 4.25
CA ARG A 161 3.87 10.10 3.11
C ARG A 161 5.33 10.21 3.53
N ILE A 162 5.61 10.86 4.66
CA ILE A 162 6.95 10.93 5.23
C ILE A 162 7.47 9.52 5.57
N ARG A 163 6.66 8.68 6.22
CA ARG A 163 7.03 7.30 6.56
C ARG A 163 7.40 6.50 5.33
N SER A 164 6.52 6.52 4.32
CA SER A 164 6.70 5.78 3.07
C SER A 164 7.95 6.20 2.30
N TYR A 165 8.29 7.50 2.35
CA TYR A 165 9.54 7.99 1.77
C TYR A 165 10.77 7.41 2.49
N ILE A 166 10.76 7.43 3.83
CA ILE A 166 11.85 6.85 4.62
C ILE A 166 11.99 5.35 4.33
N ASP A 167 10.89 4.62 4.26
CA ASP A 167 10.90 3.17 3.98
C ASP A 167 11.54 2.82 2.62
N SER A 168 11.39 3.70 1.63
CA SER A 168 11.90 3.49 0.27
C SER A 168 13.27 4.12 0.00
N HIS A 169 13.71 5.08 0.82
CA HIS A 169 14.93 5.87 0.60
C HIS A 169 15.86 5.92 1.82
N TYR A 170 15.72 4.99 2.78
CA TYR A 170 16.53 4.99 4.02
C TYR A 170 18.04 4.95 3.78
N PHE A 171 18.50 4.42 2.63
CA PHE A 171 19.91 4.30 2.26
C PHE A 171 20.53 5.63 1.81
N GLU A 172 19.72 6.65 1.55
CA GLU A 172 20.20 7.98 1.16
C GLU A 172 20.60 8.81 2.38
N PRO A 173 21.51 9.79 2.25
CA PRO A 173 21.78 10.78 3.29
C PRO A 173 20.54 11.68 3.49
N LEU A 174 19.55 11.17 4.22
CA LEU A 174 18.28 11.83 4.47
C LEU A 174 18.48 13.05 5.36
N MET A 175 18.51 14.23 4.75
CA MET A 175 18.40 15.49 5.46
C MET A 175 16.91 15.78 5.71
N PRO A 176 16.45 15.94 6.96
CA PRO A 176 15.03 16.23 7.27
C PRO A 176 14.48 17.47 6.55
N GLY A 177 15.34 18.39 6.12
CA GLY A 177 14.97 19.54 5.29
C GLY A 177 14.57 19.19 3.86
N GLU A 178 15.23 18.23 3.23
CA GLU A 178 14.95 17.83 1.85
C GLU A 178 13.62 17.08 1.73
N LEU A 179 13.34 16.21 2.70
CA LEU A 179 12.07 15.50 2.83
C LEU A 179 10.90 16.46 2.98
N ALA A 180 11.06 17.50 3.80
CA ALA A 180 10.04 18.51 4.03
C ALA A 180 9.78 19.36 2.79
N GLN A 181 10.85 19.76 2.08
CA GLN A 181 10.78 20.52 0.83
C GLN A 181 10.02 19.76 -0.27
N ARG A 182 10.28 18.45 -0.43
CA ARG A 182 9.58 17.59 -1.40
C ARG A 182 8.08 17.46 -1.12
N LEU A 183 7.68 17.58 0.14
CA LEU A 183 6.28 17.49 0.58
C LEU A 183 5.58 18.85 0.67
N GLY A 184 6.28 19.95 0.32
CA GLY A 184 5.72 21.30 0.35
C GLY A 184 5.46 21.84 1.77
N ILE A 185 6.16 21.32 2.79
CA ILE A 185 5.98 21.75 4.20
C ILE A 185 7.32 22.11 4.84
N SER A 186 7.28 22.86 5.95
CA SER A 186 8.50 23.16 6.71
C SER A 186 9.01 21.92 7.46
N SER A 187 10.33 21.80 7.64
CA SER A 187 10.94 20.69 8.40
C SER A 187 10.45 20.62 9.84
N ARG A 188 10.15 21.78 10.44
CA ARG A 188 9.56 21.86 11.78
C ARG A 188 8.17 21.25 11.82
N HIS A 189 7.34 21.57 10.82
CA HIS A 189 6.00 21.00 10.72
C HIS A 189 6.06 19.49 10.42
N ALA A 190 6.92 19.06 9.49
CA ALA A 190 7.16 17.63 9.20
C ALA A 190 7.58 16.84 10.45
N ALA A 191 8.51 17.37 11.25
CA ALA A 191 8.95 16.73 12.49
C ALA A 191 7.84 16.68 13.55
N HIS A 192 7.02 17.75 13.65
CA HIS A 192 5.91 17.81 14.59
C HIS A 192 4.86 16.75 14.28
N ILE A 193 4.33 16.75 13.05
CA ILE A 193 3.25 15.86 12.65
C ILE A 193 3.68 14.38 12.68
N PHE A 194 4.93 14.11 12.32
CA PHE A 194 5.46 12.74 12.36
C PHE A 194 5.60 12.25 13.80
N LYS A 195 6.06 13.12 14.71
CA LYS A 195 6.17 12.79 16.13
C LYS A 195 4.81 12.60 16.79
N GLU A 196 3.82 13.42 16.46
CA GLU A 196 2.45 13.22 16.98
C GLU A 196 1.86 11.90 16.48
N GLN A 197 2.02 11.58 15.20
CA GLN A 197 1.44 10.39 14.60
C GLN A 197 2.10 9.08 15.06
N TYR A 198 3.44 9.02 15.06
CA TYR A 198 4.18 7.77 15.31
C TYR A 198 4.88 7.74 16.67
N GLN A 199 4.77 8.79 17.48
CA GLN A 199 5.45 8.93 18.77
C GLN A 199 6.98 8.79 18.70
N LEU A 200 7.54 9.01 17.50
CA LEU A 200 8.96 8.92 17.18
C LEU A 200 9.40 10.16 16.39
N THR A 201 10.65 10.56 16.55
CA THR A 201 11.25 11.55 15.64
C THR A 201 11.63 10.90 14.31
N LEU A 202 11.70 11.69 13.24
CA LEU A 202 12.14 11.23 11.91
C LEU A 202 13.47 10.49 11.94
N LEU A 203 14.44 11.01 12.70
CA LEU A 203 15.76 10.39 12.84
C LEU A 203 15.72 9.09 13.64
N GLN A 204 14.84 8.99 14.64
CA GLN A 204 14.64 7.72 15.36
C GLN A 204 14.05 6.67 14.44
N TYR A 205 12.99 7.00 13.70
CA TYR A 205 12.38 6.06 12.76
C TYR A 205 13.33 5.63 11.64
N LEU A 206 14.06 6.58 11.04
CA LEU A 206 15.11 6.26 10.07
C LEU A 206 16.16 5.33 10.67
N THR A 207 16.59 5.56 11.91
CA THR A 207 17.52 4.68 12.61
C THR A 207 16.93 3.28 12.77
N GLU A 208 15.65 3.15 13.12
CA GLU A 208 14.97 1.86 13.26
C GLU A 208 14.93 1.08 11.93
N VAL A 209 14.58 1.74 10.83
CA VAL A 209 14.57 1.13 9.49
C VAL A 209 15.97 0.68 9.08
N ARG A 210 16.99 1.51 9.30
CA ARG A 210 18.39 1.17 8.97
C ARG A 210 18.92 0.02 9.84
N MET A 211 18.64 0.03 11.14
CA MET A 211 19.13 -1.00 12.05
C MET A 211 18.43 -2.34 11.83
N SER A 212 17.12 -2.34 11.60
CA SER A 212 16.39 -3.57 11.27
C SER A 212 16.90 -4.18 9.96
N THR A 213 17.14 -3.35 8.94
CA THR A 213 17.75 -3.78 7.68
C THR A 213 19.17 -4.33 7.87
N ALA A 214 20.00 -3.64 8.68
CA ALA A 214 21.36 -4.10 8.99
C ALA A 214 21.36 -5.44 9.74
N MET A 215 20.46 -5.62 10.71
CA MET A 215 20.30 -6.88 11.45
C MET A 215 19.95 -8.02 10.48
N LYS A 216 19.02 -7.79 9.56
CA LYS A 216 18.64 -8.75 8.53
C LYS A 216 19.84 -9.13 7.64
N LEU A 217 20.55 -8.14 7.09
CA LEU A 217 21.73 -8.38 6.25
C LEU A 217 22.85 -9.11 7.01
N LEU A 218 23.02 -8.83 8.30
CA LEU A 218 24.01 -9.52 9.15
C LEU A 218 23.65 -10.98 9.40
N ALA A 219 22.36 -11.33 9.49
CA ALA A 219 21.89 -12.69 9.75
C ALA A 219 21.79 -13.55 8.47
N GLU A 220 21.42 -12.92 7.35
CA GLU A 220 21.02 -13.62 6.12
C GLU A 220 22.06 -13.54 4.99
N SER A 221 23.13 -12.74 5.12
CA SER A 221 24.11 -12.55 4.05
C SER A 221 25.56 -12.65 4.52
N ASP A 222 26.46 -12.93 3.56
CA ASP A 222 27.90 -12.99 3.76
C ASP A 222 28.61 -11.65 3.48
N LYS A 223 27.85 -10.59 3.17
CA LYS A 223 28.40 -9.24 2.93
C LYS A 223 29.27 -8.82 4.10
N ASP A 224 30.39 -8.15 3.85
CA ASP A 224 31.20 -7.62 4.95
C ASP A 224 30.46 -6.45 5.64
N ILE A 225 30.85 -6.15 6.89
CA ILE A 225 30.16 -5.14 7.71
C ILE A 225 30.33 -3.73 7.13
N VAL A 226 31.43 -3.47 6.42
CA VAL A 226 31.68 -2.16 5.80
C VAL A 226 30.67 -1.95 4.69
N SER A 227 30.50 -2.94 3.81
CA SER A 227 29.47 -2.93 2.75
C SER A 227 28.07 -2.75 3.31
N ILE A 228 27.69 -3.51 4.35
CA ILE A 228 26.37 -3.37 5.01
C ILE A 228 26.18 -1.95 5.56
N SER A 229 27.22 -1.35 6.15
CA SER A 229 27.11 -0.01 6.73
C SER A 229 26.78 1.06 5.68
N PHE A 230 27.40 0.97 4.51
CA PHE A 230 27.12 1.87 3.39
C PHE A 230 25.75 1.58 2.76
N GLU A 231 25.39 0.30 2.59
CA GLU A 231 24.12 -0.11 2.00
C GLU A 231 22.91 0.36 2.81
N VAL A 232 23.01 0.40 4.14
CA VAL A 232 21.95 0.95 5.01
C VAL A 232 22.08 2.47 5.22
N GLY A 233 22.94 3.17 4.46
CA GLY A 233 22.99 4.62 4.41
C GLY A 233 23.85 5.32 5.46
N TYR A 234 24.88 4.65 6.02
CA TYR A 234 25.89 5.33 6.84
C TYR A 234 27.14 5.66 6.02
N GLU A 235 27.60 6.90 6.15
CA GLU A 235 28.84 7.37 5.49
C GLU A 235 30.12 6.98 6.26
N SER A 236 29.99 6.56 7.52
CA SER A 236 31.14 6.21 8.36
C SER A 236 30.89 4.98 9.21
N LEU A 237 31.81 4.02 9.08
CA LEU A 237 31.81 2.77 9.85
C LEU A 237 31.78 3.00 11.38
N PRO A 238 32.55 3.94 11.97
CA PRO A 238 32.49 4.19 13.40
C PRO A 238 31.10 4.64 13.88
N THR A 239 30.38 5.42 13.08
CA THR A 239 29.03 5.89 13.40
C THR A 239 28.04 4.74 13.33
N PHE A 240 28.12 3.91 12.29
CA PHE A 240 27.32 2.69 12.18
C PHE A 240 27.53 1.78 13.41
N TYR A 241 28.77 1.47 13.76
CA TYR A 241 29.07 0.60 14.89
C TYR A 241 28.52 1.12 16.22
N ARG A 242 28.67 2.44 16.48
CA ARG A 242 28.14 3.09 17.68
C ARG A 242 26.63 3.01 17.72
N THR A 243 25.96 3.35 16.62
CA THR A 243 24.49 3.34 16.54
C THR A 243 23.93 1.92 16.66
N PHE A 244 24.51 0.95 15.95
CA PHE A 244 24.11 -0.45 16.02
C PHE A 244 24.26 -1.02 17.43
N LYS A 245 25.40 -0.78 18.09
CA LYS A 245 25.62 -1.21 19.47
C LYS A 245 24.64 -0.56 20.44
N ASN A 246 24.30 0.72 20.24
CA ASN A 246 23.34 1.40 21.10
C ASN A 246 21.91 0.88 20.91
N TYR A 247 21.54 0.55 19.67
CA TYR A 247 20.22 0.05 19.29
C TYR A 247 20.02 -1.42 19.69
N VAL A 248 20.92 -2.30 19.24
CA VAL A 248 20.82 -3.76 19.40
C VAL A 248 21.45 -4.27 20.71
N LYS A 249 22.23 -3.43 21.41
CA LYS A 249 23.03 -3.78 22.61
C LYS A 249 24.18 -4.76 22.35
N LEU A 250 24.41 -5.16 21.10
CA LEU A 250 25.51 -6.01 20.65
C LEU A 250 26.31 -5.34 19.54
N SER A 251 27.59 -5.71 19.38
CA SER A 251 28.33 -5.26 18.19
C SER A 251 27.83 -6.02 16.95
N PRO A 252 27.92 -5.42 15.74
CA PRO A 252 27.52 -6.08 14.49
C PRO A 252 28.13 -7.48 14.32
N ASN A 253 29.43 -7.63 14.63
CA ASN A 253 30.13 -8.92 14.59
C ASN A 253 29.53 -9.96 15.55
N LYS A 254 29.26 -9.57 16.81
CA LYS A 254 28.65 -10.48 17.79
C LYS A 254 27.24 -10.86 17.38
N TYR A 255 26.47 -9.91 16.87
CA TYR A 255 25.12 -10.15 16.37
C TYR A 255 25.13 -11.18 15.23
N ARG A 256 26.01 -11.00 14.22
CA ARG A 256 26.17 -11.97 13.13
C ARG A 256 26.50 -13.37 13.65
N GLN A 257 27.45 -13.50 14.56
CA GLN A 257 27.83 -14.81 15.10
C GLN A 257 26.67 -15.53 15.82
N GLN A 258 25.78 -14.79 16.47
CA GLN A 258 24.65 -15.35 17.21
C GLN A 258 23.45 -15.69 16.35
N HIS A 259 23.24 -14.97 15.24
CA HIS A 259 22.02 -15.04 14.44
C HIS A 259 22.21 -15.60 13.03
N ARG A 260 23.44 -15.90 12.62
CA ARG A 260 23.71 -16.60 11.36
C ARG A 260 23.23 -18.04 11.52
N ASN A 261 22.16 -18.39 10.82
CA ASN A 261 21.75 -19.78 10.72
C ASN A 261 22.92 -20.58 10.13
N PRO A 262 23.33 -21.72 10.73
CA PRO A 262 24.30 -22.58 10.09
C PRO A 262 23.72 -22.99 8.74
N VAL A 263 24.42 -22.62 7.67
CA VAL A 263 24.10 -23.08 6.32
C VAL A 263 24.11 -24.60 6.37
N GLN A 264 22.94 -25.23 6.30
CA GLN A 264 22.86 -26.65 5.98
C GLN A 264 23.44 -26.79 4.58
N SER A 265 24.68 -27.28 4.53
CA SER A 265 25.35 -27.64 3.30
C SER A 265 24.56 -28.81 2.71
N VAL A 266 23.92 -28.58 1.56
CA VAL A 266 23.42 -29.64 0.67
C VAL A 266 24.56 -30.05 -0.25
#